data_AF-A0A836BR61-F1
#
_entry.id   AF-A0A836BR61-F1
#
_cell.length_a   1.000
_cell.length_b   1.000
_cell.length_c   1.000
_cell.angle_alpha   90.00
_cell.angle_beta   90.00
_cell.angle_gamma   90.00
#
_symmetry.space_group_name_H-M   'P 1'
#
loop_
_entity.id
_entity.type
_entity.pdbx_description
1 polymer ?
#
loop_
_entity_poly.entity_id
_entity_poly.type
_entity_poly.pdbx_seq_one_letter_code
_entity_poly.pdbx_strand_id
1 'polypeptide(L)'
;MAGQQPLNPSDAAACLSCKSSLLNAIAGEERSIVCDMSGTTRDAVDTRITLPGGQRLTLIDTAGIRKRSRVAESSDGAEQISVDRAMRAVRRADVAVLVVDATEGITQQDFRLSELFASEGKAVVVVVNKWDRVDPKLWTVEKMVENVQAQLRHVSWATVVCTSAINARHVDDVIEAVLEAGAQHRRRVPTATLNMVIKEATQWKAPPTQRGSLRKGRIYYATQAGLRPPAFVFFVNDEKLFTDDYRRYMERQLRDNIGFPGSPLRLFWRGKPKREQRPRPPPPAGAAGAGAGGPGARGRWTGGRGAGGGRGGGGGRGAGGGRGAGRY
;
A
#
# COMPACT_ATOMS: atom_id res chain seq x y z
N MET A 1 -10.72 31.67 15.57
CA MET A 1 -10.00 30.39 15.42
C MET A 1 -11.02 29.25 15.48
N ALA A 2 -11.49 28.75 14.34
CA ALA A 2 -12.42 27.62 14.33
C ALA A 2 -11.62 26.33 14.48
N GLY A 3 -11.69 25.72 15.67
CA GLY A 3 -11.08 24.41 15.92
C GLY A 3 -11.69 23.38 14.96
N GLN A 4 -10.85 22.77 14.12
CA GLN A 4 -11.23 21.56 13.39
C GLN A 4 -11.52 20.49 14.44
N GLN A 5 -12.80 20.19 14.69
CA GLN A 5 -13.16 19.01 15.46
C GLN A 5 -12.50 17.78 14.83
N PRO A 6 -11.96 16.85 15.64
CA PRO A 6 -11.33 15.66 15.10
C PRO A 6 -12.38 14.89 14.26
N LEU A 7 -12.00 14.58 13.02
CA LEU A 7 -12.78 13.73 12.12
C LEU A 7 -12.96 12.37 12.80
N ASN A 8 -14.20 11.87 12.86
CA ASN A 8 -14.46 10.51 13.29
C ASN A 8 -13.78 9.55 12.31
N PRO A 9 -13.31 8.36 12.75
CA PRO A 9 -12.68 7.39 11.84
C PRO A 9 -13.58 6.98 10.67
N SER A 10 -14.89 7.16 10.80
CA SER A 10 -15.93 6.94 9.79
C SER A 10 -16.14 8.09 8.80
N ASP A 11 -15.54 9.27 9.01
CA ASP A 11 -15.77 10.44 8.15
C ASP A 11 -14.85 10.41 6.93
N ALA A 12 -15.33 10.59 5.71
CA ALA A 12 -14.50 10.56 4.50
C ALA A 12 -14.46 11.92 3.80
N ALA A 13 -13.29 12.32 3.32
CA ALA A 13 -13.15 13.41 2.35
C ALA A 13 -12.94 12.79 0.96
N ALA A 14 -13.94 12.93 0.08
CA ALA A 14 -13.92 12.35 -1.25
C ALA A 14 -13.80 13.43 -2.33
N CYS A 15 -12.85 13.26 -3.25
CA CYS A 15 -12.80 14.01 -4.51
C CYS A 15 -13.42 13.15 -5.60
N LEU A 16 -14.53 13.61 -6.18
CA LEU A 16 -15.14 12.93 -7.32
C LEU A 16 -14.53 13.48 -8.61
N SER A 17 -13.77 12.65 -9.30
CA SER A 17 -12.98 13.11 -10.45
C SER A 17 -13.79 13.27 -11.72
N CYS A 18 -15.00 12.74 -11.84
CA CYS A 18 -15.78 12.96 -13.06
C CYS A 18 -17.27 12.61 -12.89
N LYS A 19 -18.10 13.44 -13.52
CA LYS A 19 -19.56 13.38 -13.71
C LYS A 19 -20.43 13.95 -12.58
N SER A 20 -20.91 15.16 -12.88
CA SER A 20 -21.98 15.89 -12.19
C SER A 20 -23.28 15.10 -12.05
N SER A 21 -23.54 14.07 -12.87
CA SER A 21 -24.76 13.25 -12.77
C SER A 21 -24.76 12.29 -11.58
N LEU A 22 -23.64 11.63 -11.27
CA LEU A 22 -23.52 10.79 -10.06
C LEU A 22 -23.54 11.65 -8.81
N LEU A 23 -22.87 12.80 -8.85
CA LEU A 23 -22.93 13.81 -7.80
C LEU A 23 -24.34 14.35 -7.57
N ASN A 24 -25.09 14.64 -8.63
CA ASN A 24 -26.48 15.07 -8.52
C ASN A 24 -27.40 13.97 -8.03
N ALA A 25 -27.13 12.69 -8.37
CA ALA A 25 -27.87 11.56 -7.80
C ALA A 25 -27.59 11.43 -6.29
N ILE A 26 -26.32 11.51 -5.87
CA ILE A 26 -25.92 11.49 -4.46
C ILE A 26 -26.49 12.69 -3.69
N ALA A 27 -26.61 13.86 -4.33
CA ALA A 27 -27.13 15.08 -3.72
C ALA A 27 -28.66 15.29 -3.88
N GLY A 28 -29.33 14.47 -4.69
CA GLY A 28 -30.73 14.63 -5.08
C GLY A 28 -31.68 13.61 -4.46
N GLU A 29 -31.17 12.55 -3.83
CA GLU A 29 -31.98 11.73 -2.93
C GLU A 29 -32.36 12.54 -1.69
N GLU A 30 -33.60 12.35 -1.19
CA GLU A 30 -34.20 12.98 0.01
C GLU A 30 -33.49 12.58 1.32
N ARG A 31 -32.16 12.63 1.33
CA ARG A 31 -31.36 12.54 2.54
C ARG A 31 -31.35 13.93 3.14
N SER A 32 -31.40 14.03 4.46
CA SER A 32 -31.31 15.30 5.18
C SER A 32 -29.94 15.93 4.94
N ILE A 33 -29.76 16.59 3.79
CA ILE A 33 -28.59 17.38 3.45
C ILE A 33 -28.69 18.64 4.29
N VAL A 34 -28.25 18.54 5.55
CA VAL A 34 -28.01 19.72 6.39
C VAL A 34 -26.70 20.31 5.92
N CYS A 35 -26.81 21.25 4.96
CA CYS A 35 -25.70 22.02 4.44
C CYS A 35 -25.51 23.27 5.30
N ASP A 36 -24.82 23.14 6.42
CA ASP A 36 -24.36 24.31 7.18
C ASP A 36 -23.09 24.86 6.54
N MET A 37 -23.24 25.85 5.66
CA MET A 37 -22.66 27.19 5.83
C MET A 37 -22.73 28.04 4.56
N SER A 38 -23.44 29.16 4.72
CA SER A 38 -23.23 30.45 4.06
C SER A 38 -21.93 31.10 4.56
N GLY A 39 -21.16 31.75 3.67
CA GLY A 39 -20.11 32.70 4.08
C GLY A 39 -18.72 32.54 3.45
N THR A 40 -18.54 33.22 2.30
CA THR A 40 -17.35 34.00 1.92
C THR A 40 -15.94 33.39 2.11
N THR A 41 -15.39 32.84 1.03
CA THR A 41 -14.17 33.36 0.36
C THR A 41 -14.04 32.66 -1.00
N ARG A 42 -13.29 33.29 -1.92
CA ARG A 42 -13.31 33.13 -3.39
C ARG A 42 -12.78 31.80 -3.94
N ASP A 43 -12.62 30.78 -3.10
CA ASP A 43 -11.96 29.50 -3.38
C ASP A 43 -12.89 28.30 -3.18
N ALA A 44 -12.64 27.24 -3.94
CA ALA A 44 -13.43 25.99 -4.09
C ALA A 44 -14.53 25.71 -3.03
N VAL A 45 -15.79 25.69 -3.49
CA VAL A 45 -16.94 25.29 -2.65
C VAL A 45 -16.83 23.79 -2.39
N ASP A 46 -16.51 23.39 -1.17
CA ASP A 46 -16.65 22.00 -0.72
C ASP A 46 -18.07 21.81 -0.17
N THR A 47 -18.69 20.66 -0.44
CA THR A 47 -20.04 20.36 0.08
C THR A 47 -19.92 19.31 1.19
N ARG A 48 -20.46 19.62 2.37
CA ARG A 48 -20.50 18.70 3.51
C ARG A 48 -21.86 18.03 3.57
N ILE A 49 -21.86 16.71 3.71
CA ILE A 49 -23.05 15.88 3.79
C ILE A 49 -22.95 15.07 5.08
N THR A 50 -24.04 15.05 5.85
CA THR A 50 -24.19 14.15 6.99
C THR A 50 -25.13 13.02 6.58
N LEU A 51 -24.64 11.79 6.65
CA LEU A 51 -25.42 10.60 6.31
C LEU A 51 -26.33 10.21 7.48
N PRO A 52 -27.42 9.44 7.25
CA PRO A 52 -28.36 9.02 8.29
C PRO A 52 -27.71 8.30 9.49
N GLY A 53 -26.52 7.70 9.30
CA GLY A 53 -25.72 7.08 10.37
C GLY A 53 -24.79 8.02 11.15
N GLY A 54 -24.90 9.34 10.98
CA GLY A 54 -24.07 10.35 11.65
C GLY A 54 -22.66 10.54 11.07
N GLN A 55 -22.32 9.80 10.02
CA GLN A 55 -21.04 9.89 9.32
C GLN A 55 -20.99 11.13 8.43
N ARG A 56 -19.83 11.79 8.36
CA ARG A 56 -19.66 13.00 7.54
C ARG A 56 -18.87 12.70 6.27
N LEU A 57 -19.43 13.11 5.14
CA LEU A 57 -18.80 13.07 3.84
C LEU A 57 -18.54 14.50 3.36
N THR A 58 -17.30 14.81 2.98
CA THR A 58 -16.99 16.10 2.33
C THR A 58 -16.66 15.86 0.86
N LEU A 59 -17.47 16.44 -0.01
CA LEU A 59 -17.26 16.48 -1.45
C LEU A 59 -16.33 17.65 -1.78
N ILE A 60 -15.13 17.33 -2.24
CA ILE A 60 -14.11 18.34 -2.57
C ILE A 60 -14.33 18.88 -3.99
N ASP A 61 -14.25 20.21 -4.12
CA ASP A 61 -14.31 20.93 -5.40
C ASP A 61 -15.63 20.82 -6.19
N THR A 62 -16.75 21.15 -5.53
CA THR A 62 -18.08 21.19 -6.17
C THR A 62 -18.31 22.38 -7.11
N ALA A 63 -17.27 23.17 -7.41
CA ALA A 63 -17.42 24.34 -8.26
C ALA A 63 -17.81 24.00 -9.72
N GLY A 64 -17.46 22.81 -10.21
CA GLY A 64 -17.97 22.28 -11.47
C GLY A 64 -19.48 21.99 -11.46
N ILE A 65 -20.05 21.71 -10.28
CA ILE A 65 -21.49 21.45 -10.06
C ILE A 65 -22.29 22.76 -10.21
N ARG A 66 -21.84 23.84 -9.55
CA ARG A 66 -22.55 25.14 -9.54
C ARG A 66 -22.36 25.98 -10.81
N LYS A 67 -21.23 25.82 -11.52
CA LYS A 67 -21.00 26.57 -12.77
C LYS A 67 -21.80 25.99 -13.94
N ARG A 68 -21.97 24.67 -14.07
CA ARG A 68 -22.72 24.08 -15.19
C ARG A 68 -24.24 24.23 -15.09
N SER A 69 -24.81 24.40 -13.89
CA SER A 69 -26.21 24.81 -13.76
C SER A 69 -26.46 26.25 -14.23
N ARG A 70 -25.41 27.01 -14.56
CA ARG A 70 -25.50 28.42 -14.98
C ARG A 70 -24.76 28.75 -16.29
N VAL A 71 -23.93 27.86 -16.82
CA VAL A 71 -23.05 28.11 -17.97
C VAL A 71 -23.35 27.08 -19.06
N ALA A 72 -24.44 27.33 -19.78
CA ALA A 72 -24.62 26.87 -21.16
C ALA A 72 -23.93 27.81 -22.18
N GLU A 73 -23.27 28.87 -21.71
CA GLU A 73 -22.74 29.94 -22.55
C GLU A 73 -21.35 30.36 -22.04
N SER A 74 -20.30 30.07 -22.82
CA SER A 74 -18.92 30.62 -22.83
C SER A 74 -17.83 29.54 -22.80
N SER A 75 -17.37 29.20 -24.01
CA SER A 75 -16.11 28.54 -24.32
C SER A 75 -14.94 29.54 -24.27
N ASP A 76 -13.73 29.00 -24.14
CA ASP A 76 -12.43 29.67 -24.31
C ASP A 76 -11.79 30.27 -23.05
N GLY A 77 -10.96 29.45 -22.40
CA GLY A 77 -10.13 29.80 -21.23
C GLY A 77 -10.19 28.79 -20.07
N ALA A 78 -11.07 27.78 -20.15
CA ALA A 78 -11.43 26.91 -19.03
C ALA A 78 -10.49 25.71 -18.78
N GLU A 79 -9.68 25.28 -19.75
CA GLU A 79 -8.98 23.99 -19.66
C GLU A 79 -7.78 24.01 -18.71
N GLN A 80 -6.89 25.01 -18.79
CA GLN A 80 -5.71 25.08 -17.92
C GLN A 80 -6.08 25.33 -16.45
N ILE A 81 -7.08 26.19 -16.21
CA ILE A 81 -7.64 26.47 -14.88
C ILE A 81 -8.33 25.23 -14.29
N SER A 82 -8.81 24.31 -15.13
CA SER A 82 -9.44 23.06 -14.71
C SER A 82 -8.44 22.03 -14.17
N VAL A 83 -7.24 21.92 -14.77
CA VAL A 83 -6.23 20.90 -14.39
C VAL A 83 -5.62 21.21 -13.02
N ASP A 84 -5.15 22.44 -12.79
CA ASP A 84 -4.56 22.82 -11.48
C ASP A 84 -5.58 22.76 -10.35
N ARG A 85 -6.86 22.94 -10.69
CA ARG A 85 -7.97 22.82 -9.74
C ARG A 85 -8.24 21.36 -9.39
N ALA A 86 -8.32 20.48 -10.39
CA ALA A 86 -8.44 19.04 -10.19
C ALA A 86 -7.26 18.47 -9.39
N MET A 87 -6.03 18.88 -9.69
CA MET A 87 -4.84 18.50 -8.93
C MET A 87 -4.93 18.93 -7.46
N ARG A 88 -5.38 20.16 -7.18
CA ARG A 88 -5.61 20.63 -5.81
C ARG A 88 -6.70 19.84 -5.10
N ALA A 89 -7.78 19.49 -5.80
CA ALA A 89 -8.87 18.68 -5.25
C ALA A 89 -8.38 17.27 -4.86
N VAL A 90 -7.62 16.61 -5.74
CA VAL A 90 -7.02 15.29 -5.49
C VAL A 90 -6.10 15.34 -4.27
N ARG A 91 -5.20 16.33 -4.19
CA ARG A 91 -4.29 16.48 -3.05
C ARG A 91 -5.02 16.62 -1.71
N ARG A 92 -6.16 17.31 -1.68
CA ARG A 92 -6.97 17.55 -0.47
C ARG A 92 -7.85 16.37 -0.07
N ALA A 93 -8.18 15.46 -0.98
CA ALA A 93 -9.05 14.32 -0.68
C ALA A 93 -8.30 13.17 -0.01
N ASP A 94 -9.03 12.36 0.76
CA ASP A 94 -8.58 11.06 1.25
C ASP A 94 -8.92 9.96 0.21
N VAL A 95 -10.09 10.05 -0.43
CA VAL A 95 -10.61 9.08 -1.41
C VAL A 95 -10.88 9.77 -2.75
N ALA A 96 -10.44 9.16 -3.85
CA ALA A 96 -10.76 9.57 -5.21
C ALA A 96 -11.80 8.63 -5.81
N VAL A 97 -12.86 9.18 -6.41
CA VAL A 97 -13.87 8.40 -7.12
C VAL A 97 -13.64 8.56 -8.62
N LEU A 98 -13.30 7.45 -9.28
CA LEU A 98 -13.10 7.38 -10.73
C LEU A 98 -14.37 6.79 -11.37
N VAL A 99 -15.14 7.61 -12.08
CA VAL A 99 -16.39 7.16 -12.70
C VAL A 99 -16.17 6.84 -14.17
N VAL A 100 -16.17 5.56 -14.51
CA VAL A 100 -16.06 5.06 -15.87
C VAL A 100 -17.43 4.80 -16.48
N ASP A 101 -17.53 4.75 -17.80
CA ASP A 101 -18.75 4.38 -18.51
C ASP A 101 -18.71 2.91 -18.92
N ALA A 102 -19.71 2.14 -18.50
CA ALA A 102 -19.75 0.71 -18.80
C ALA A 102 -19.83 0.41 -20.29
N THR A 103 -20.38 1.33 -21.10
CA THR A 103 -20.57 1.15 -22.55
C THR A 103 -19.33 1.54 -23.37
N GLU A 104 -18.55 2.51 -22.90
CA GLU A 104 -17.31 2.96 -23.56
C GLU A 104 -16.09 2.17 -23.07
N GLY A 105 -16.17 1.57 -21.88
CA GLY A 105 -15.05 0.91 -21.23
C GLY A 105 -14.07 1.92 -20.62
N ILE A 106 -12.83 1.48 -20.39
CA ILE A 106 -11.80 2.33 -19.78
C ILE A 106 -11.09 3.12 -20.88
N THR A 107 -11.11 4.43 -20.76
CA THR A 107 -10.47 5.33 -21.71
C THR A 107 -9.01 5.63 -21.32
N GLN A 108 -8.25 6.21 -22.25
CA GLN A 108 -6.89 6.69 -21.95
C GLN A 108 -6.89 7.79 -20.86
N GLN A 109 -7.95 8.59 -20.79
CA GLN A 109 -8.10 9.62 -19.76
C GLN A 109 -8.30 9.00 -18.38
N ASP A 110 -9.15 7.97 -18.26
CA ASP A 110 -9.35 7.22 -17.00
C ASP A 110 -8.05 6.59 -16.52
N PHE A 111 -7.28 6.03 -17.46
CA PHE A 111 -5.97 5.47 -17.16
C PHE A 111 -5.00 6.52 -16.57
N ARG A 112 -4.89 7.70 -17.18
CA ARG A 112 -4.04 8.81 -16.69
C ARG A 112 -4.48 9.31 -15.32
N LEU A 113 -5.79 9.43 -15.09
CA LEU A 113 -6.34 9.81 -13.79
C LEU A 113 -6.03 8.76 -12.70
N SER A 114 -6.12 7.47 -13.04
CA SER A 114 -5.78 6.39 -12.12
C SER A 114 -4.31 6.42 -11.69
N GLU A 115 -3.40 6.74 -12.61
CA GLU A 115 -1.98 6.90 -12.32
C GLU A 115 -1.72 8.09 -11.40
N LEU A 116 -2.41 9.21 -11.64
CA LEU A 116 -2.36 10.38 -10.76
C LEU A 116 -2.82 10.03 -9.34
N PHE A 117 -3.95 9.35 -9.16
CA PHE A 117 -4.45 9.00 -7.83
C PHE A 117 -3.50 8.05 -7.10
N ALA A 118 -2.94 7.07 -7.80
CA ALA A 118 -1.97 6.14 -7.25
C ALA A 118 -0.68 6.86 -6.81
N SER A 119 -0.16 7.78 -7.64
CA SER A 119 1.07 8.53 -7.32
C SER A 119 0.89 9.47 -6.11
N GLU A 120 -0.26 10.13 -6.01
CA GLU A 120 -0.64 10.94 -4.84
C GLU A 120 -0.99 10.08 -3.62
N GLY A 121 -1.05 8.75 -3.77
CA GLY A 121 -1.31 7.80 -2.70
C GLY A 121 -2.72 7.91 -2.13
N LYS A 122 -3.72 8.19 -2.97
CA LYS A 122 -5.12 8.31 -2.58
C LYS A 122 -5.79 6.95 -2.53
N ALA A 123 -6.77 6.78 -1.64
CA ALA A 123 -7.73 5.69 -1.80
C ALA A 123 -8.53 5.89 -3.09
N VAL A 124 -8.95 4.81 -3.74
CA VAL A 124 -9.63 4.86 -5.04
C VAL A 124 -10.83 3.92 -5.03
N VAL A 125 -11.97 4.47 -5.44
CA VAL A 125 -13.19 3.73 -5.77
C VAL A 125 -13.47 3.94 -7.24
N VAL A 126 -13.57 2.86 -8.01
CA VAL A 126 -13.95 2.91 -9.43
C VAL A 126 -15.43 2.63 -9.53
N VAL A 127 -16.18 3.58 -10.10
CA VAL A 127 -17.61 3.45 -10.31
C VAL A 127 -17.88 3.21 -11.79
N VAL A 128 -18.32 2.00 -12.12
CA VAL A 128 -18.73 1.63 -13.48
C VAL A 128 -20.20 2.03 -13.65
N ASN A 129 -20.44 3.20 -14.25
CA ASN A 129 -21.78 3.75 -14.42
C ASN A 129 -22.43 3.30 -15.73
N LYS A 130 -23.76 3.41 -15.84
CA LYS A 130 -24.60 2.90 -16.96
C LYS A 130 -24.60 1.38 -17.08
N TRP A 131 -24.49 0.67 -15.96
CA TRP A 131 -24.51 -0.79 -15.92
C TRP A 131 -25.81 -1.38 -16.49
N ASP A 132 -26.91 -0.62 -16.44
CA ASP A 132 -28.20 -0.99 -17.05
C ASP A 132 -28.15 -1.21 -18.57
N ARG A 133 -27.13 -0.67 -19.25
CA ARG A 133 -26.96 -0.78 -20.71
C ARG A 133 -26.07 -1.94 -21.12
N VAL A 134 -25.50 -2.65 -20.16
CA VAL A 134 -24.60 -3.78 -20.42
C VAL A 134 -25.42 -5.06 -20.53
N ASP A 135 -25.15 -5.87 -21.56
CA ASP A 135 -25.81 -7.16 -21.71
C ASP A 135 -25.29 -8.15 -20.64
N PRO A 136 -26.15 -8.63 -19.72
CA PRO A 136 -25.75 -9.56 -18.65
C PRO A 136 -25.25 -10.92 -19.18
N LYS A 137 -25.53 -11.28 -20.43
CA LYS A 137 -25.00 -12.51 -21.05
C LYS A 137 -23.53 -12.38 -21.41
N LEU A 138 -23.08 -11.17 -21.71
CA LEU A 138 -21.70 -10.89 -22.11
C LEU A 138 -20.83 -10.54 -20.89
N TRP A 139 -21.39 -9.75 -19.98
CA TRP A 139 -20.67 -9.22 -18.83
C TRP A 139 -21.38 -9.51 -17.52
N THR A 140 -20.70 -10.22 -16.62
CA THR A 140 -21.09 -10.30 -15.22
C THR A 140 -20.36 -9.23 -14.41
N VAL A 141 -20.82 -8.97 -13.19
CA VAL A 141 -20.16 -8.00 -12.30
C VAL A 141 -18.72 -8.43 -12.04
N GLU A 142 -18.49 -9.71 -11.75
CA GLU A 142 -17.16 -10.27 -11.46
C GLU A 142 -16.21 -10.09 -12.65
N LYS A 143 -16.67 -10.41 -13.87
CA LYS A 143 -15.89 -10.22 -15.10
C LYS A 143 -15.57 -8.75 -15.35
N MET A 144 -16.50 -7.84 -15.04
CA MET A 144 -16.26 -6.41 -15.17
C MET A 144 -15.23 -5.93 -14.16
N VAL A 145 -15.31 -6.38 -12.91
CA VAL A 145 -14.32 -6.07 -11.86
C VAL A 145 -12.92 -6.53 -12.28
N GLU A 146 -12.79 -7.79 -12.73
CA GLU A 146 -11.52 -8.33 -13.22
C GLU A 146 -10.97 -7.54 -14.40
N ASN A 147 -11.82 -7.21 -15.37
CA ASN A 147 -11.45 -6.41 -16.54
C ASN A 147 -10.96 -5.01 -16.14
N VAL A 148 -11.66 -4.35 -15.20
CA VAL A 148 -11.27 -3.03 -14.70
C VAL A 148 -9.93 -3.09 -13.97
N GLN A 149 -9.73 -4.07 -13.10
CA GLN A 149 -8.48 -4.25 -12.36
C GLN A 149 -7.29 -4.58 -13.27
N ALA A 150 -7.52 -5.34 -14.35
CA ALA A 150 -6.49 -5.67 -15.34
C ALA A 150 -6.07 -4.43 -16.15
N GLN A 151 -7.02 -3.60 -16.56
CA GLN A 151 -6.75 -2.40 -17.36
C GLN A 151 -6.18 -1.25 -16.51
N LEU A 152 -6.72 -1.02 -15.31
CA LEU A 152 -6.26 0.01 -14.38
C LEU A 152 -5.18 -0.50 -13.42
N ARG A 153 -4.09 -1.05 -13.96
CA ARG A 153 -3.00 -1.71 -13.21
C ARG A 153 -2.41 -0.89 -12.05
N HIS A 154 -2.42 0.45 -12.14
CA HIS A 154 -1.89 1.34 -11.09
C HIS A 154 -2.75 1.35 -9.82
N VAL A 155 -4.04 1.03 -9.97
CA VAL A 155 -5.05 1.02 -8.91
C VAL A 155 -5.79 -0.32 -8.91
N SER A 156 -5.12 -1.43 -9.23
CA SER A 156 -5.72 -2.77 -9.23
C SER A 156 -6.30 -3.19 -7.88
N TRP A 157 -5.91 -2.51 -6.80
CA TRP A 157 -6.44 -2.66 -5.45
C TRP A 157 -7.70 -1.82 -5.17
N ALA A 158 -8.15 -1.00 -6.12
CA ALA A 158 -9.32 -0.15 -5.97
C ALA A 158 -10.60 -1.00 -5.83
N THR A 159 -11.53 -0.51 -5.02
CA THR A 159 -12.87 -1.10 -4.94
C THR A 159 -13.63 -0.71 -6.20
N VAL A 160 -14.26 -1.67 -6.87
CA VAL A 160 -15.04 -1.44 -8.10
C VAL A 160 -16.52 -1.63 -7.77
N VAL A 161 -17.35 -0.65 -8.13
CA VAL A 161 -18.80 -0.66 -7.91
C VAL A 161 -19.51 -0.42 -9.23
N CYS A 162 -20.43 -1.30 -9.63
CA CYS A 162 -21.26 -1.13 -10.82
C CYS A 162 -22.56 -0.41 -10.44
N THR A 163 -22.92 0.65 -11.16
CA THR A 163 -24.10 1.48 -10.84
C THR A 163 -24.88 1.91 -12.07
N SER A 164 -26.13 2.33 -11.84
CA SER A 164 -26.95 3.02 -12.83
C SER A 164 -27.53 4.30 -12.22
N ALA A 165 -26.82 5.41 -12.44
CA ALA A 165 -27.20 6.71 -11.87
C ALA A 165 -28.58 7.20 -12.35
N ILE A 166 -28.98 6.89 -13.59
CA ILE A 166 -30.28 7.32 -14.14
C ILE A 166 -31.45 6.61 -13.44
N ASN A 167 -31.24 5.38 -12.99
CA ASN A 167 -32.26 4.60 -12.27
C ASN A 167 -32.11 4.69 -10.75
N ALA A 168 -31.21 5.54 -10.25
CA ALA A 168 -30.82 5.63 -8.83
C ALA A 168 -30.50 4.27 -8.16
N ARG A 169 -30.03 3.29 -8.93
CA ARG A 169 -29.69 1.96 -8.40
C ARG A 169 -28.22 1.92 -7.97
N HIS A 170 -27.98 1.38 -6.78
CA HIS A 170 -26.64 1.16 -6.20
C HIS A 170 -25.84 2.44 -5.93
N VAL A 171 -26.52 3.59 -5.74
CA VAL A 171 -25.86 4.84 -5.32
C VAL A 171 -25.35 4.71 -3.88
N ASP A 172 -26.11 4.02 -3.03
CA ASP A 172 -25.68 3.66 -1.67
C ASP A 172 -24.38 2.87 -1.64
N ASP A 173 -24.26 1.86 -2.49
CA ASP A 173 -23.07 1.01 -2.58
C ASP A 173 -21.81 1.83 -2.89
N VAL A 174 -21.93 2.93 -3.64
CA VAL A 174 -20.81 3.86 -3.90
C VAL A 174 -20.43 4.61 -2.63
N ILE A 175 -21.40 5.11 -1.88
CA ILE A 175 -21.16 5.84 -0.64
C ILE A 175 -20.51 4.91 0.37
N GLU A 176 -21.05 3.71 0.55
CA GLU A 176 -20.48 2.67 1.41
C GLU A 176 -19.06 2.31 0.99
N ALA A 177 -18.82 2.09 -0.31
CA ALA A 177 -17.47 1.81 -0.82
C ALA A 177 -16.48 2.96 -0.58
N VAL A 178 -16.93 4.22 -0.68
CA VAL A 178 -16.11 5.40 -0.40
C VAL A 178 -15.77 5.50 1.09
N LEU A 179 -16.75 5.26 1.96
CA LEU A 179 -16.55 5.27 3.41
C LEU A 179 -15.60 4.15 3.84
N GLU A 180 -15.81 2.94 3.32
CA GLU A 180 -14.96 1.78 3.59
C GLU A 180 -13.54 2.01 3.08
N ALA A 181 -13.38 2.46 1.84
CA ALA A 181 -12.06 2.80 1.29
C ALA A 181 -11.36 3.87 2.14
N GLY A 182 -12.09 4.90 2.60
CA GLY A 182 -11.56 5.92 3.51
C GLY A 182 -11.19 5.37 4.89
N ALA A 183 -11.96 4.44 5.44
CA ALA A 183 -11.66 3.77 6.70
C ALA A 183 -10.41 2.90 6.57
N GLN A 184 -10.32 2.07 5.53
CA GLN A 184 -9.15 1.23 5.25
C GLN A 184 -7.89 2.07 4.98
N HIS A 185 -8.06 3.21 4.30
CA HIS A 185 -7.01 4.19 4.08
C HIS A 185 -6.49 4.86 5.34
N ARG A 186 -7.13 4.68 6.50
CA ARG A 186 -6.70 5.24 7.78
C ARG A 186 -6.54 4.18 8.86
N ARG A 187 -6.72 2.91 8.49
CA ARG A 187 -6.72 1.80 9.42
C ARG A 187 -5.33 1.58 9.98
N ARG A 188 -5.25 1.52 11.31
CA ARG A 188 -4.06 1.10 12.05
C ARG A 188 -4.08 -0.41 12.26
N VAL A 189 -2.98 -1.07 11.96
CA VAL A 189 -2.77 -2.49 12.22
C VAL A 189 -1.85 -2.65 13.42
N PRO A 190 -2.23 -3.47 14.42
CA PRO A 190 -1.34 -3.79 15.53
C PRO A 190 -0.04 -4.43 15.05
N THR A 191 1.10 -3.98 15.60
CA THR A 191 2.42 -4.50 15.22
C THR A 191 2.52 -6.02 15.42
N ALA A 192 1.84 -6.59 16.42
CA ALA A 192 1.81 -8.04 16.64
C ALA A 192 1.16 -8.78 15.46
N THR A 193 -0.04 -8.37 15.03
CA THR A 193 -0.76 -8.95 13.89
C THR A 193 0.06 -8.85 12.61
N LEU A 194 0.67 -7.68 12.35
CA LEU A 194 1.53 -7.47 11.18
C LEU A 194 2.71 -8.45 11.16
N ASN A 195 3.42 -8.61 12.28
CA ASN A 195 4.59 -9.48 12.34
C ASN A 195 4.22 -10.97 12.29
N MET A 196 3.01 -11.35 12.75
CA MET A 196 2.48 -12.70 12.58
C MET A 196 2.30 -13.04 11.11
N VAL A 197 1.62 -12.18 10.34
CA VAL A 197 1.42 -12.35 8.90
C VAL A 197 2.75 -12.43 8.15
N ILE A 198 3.71 -11.56 8.50
CA ILE A 198 5.04 -11.58 7.87
C ILE A 198 5.79 -12.87 8.17
N LYS A 199 5.71 -13.37 9.42
CA LYS A 199 6.36 -14.61 9.81
C LYS A 199 5.82 -15.79 8.98
N GLU A 200 4.51 -15.91 8.87
CA GLU A 200 3.85 -16.93 8.05
C GLU A 200 4.26 -16.83 6.57
N ALA A 201 4.21 -15.62 6.00
CA ALA A 201 4.64 -15.38 4.62
C ALA A 201 6.12 -15.76 4.39
N THR A 202 7.02 -15.45 5.34
CA THR A 202 8.43 -15.85 5.22
C THR A 202 8.66 -17.35 5.35
N GLN A 203 7.77 -18.10 6.02
CA GLN A 203 7.82 -19.55 6.06
C GLN A 203 7.39 -20.16 4.73
N TRP A 204 6.35 -19.58 4.10
CA TRP A 204 5.88 -20.03 2.79
C TRP A 204 6.88 -19.72 1.66
N LYS A 205 7.42 -18.50 1.63
CA LYS A 205 8.46 -18.09 0.70
C LYS A 205 9.61 -17.40 1.43
N ALA A 206 10.70 -18.15 1.60
CA ALA A 206 11.89 -17.66 2.26
C ALA A 206 12.46 -16.40 1.56
N PRO A 207 13.03 -15.45 2.33
CA PRO A 207 13.72 -14.31 1.76
C PRO A 207 14.83 -14.73 0.78
N PRO A 208 15.05 -13.96 -0.29
CA PRO A 208 16.03 -14.26 -1.32
C PRO A 208 17.46 -14.34 -0.77
N THR A 209 18.29 -15.15 -1.43
CA THR A 209 19.73 -15.26 -1.17
C THR A 209 20.48 -14.63 -2.32
N GLN A 210 21.52 -13.86 -2.02
CA GLN A 210 22.35 -13.23 -3.06
C GLN A 210 23.01 -14.31 -3.94
N ARG A 211 22.93 -14.14 -5.27
CA ARG A 211 23.55 -15.07 -6.22
C ARG A 211 25.07 -15.11 -5.99
N GLY A 212 25.62 -16.30 -5.77
CA GLY A 212 27.06 -16.50 -5.53
C GLY A 212 27.55 -16.15 -4.13
N SER A 213 26.65 -15.86 -3.17
CA SER A 213 27.01 -15.59 -1.77
C SER A 213 26.09 -16.32 -0.80
N LEU A 214 26.60 -16.67 0.38
CA LEU A 214 25.81 -17.22 1.49
C LEU A 214 24.95 -16.17 2.20
N ARG A 215 24.96 -14.90 1.74
CA ARG A 215 24.15 -13.82 2.33
C ARG A 215 22.67 -14.00 1.99
N LYS A 216 21.91 -14.48 2.98
CA LYS A 216 20.45 -14.61 2.94
C LYS A 216 19.75 -13.35 3.45
N GLY A 217 18.66 -12.96 2.82
CA GLY A 217 17.77 -11.91 3.32
C GLY A 217 17.19 -12.28 4.69
N ARG A 218 17.07 -11.30 5.57
CA ARG A 218 16.45 -11.47 6.88
C ARG A 218 15.55 -10.29 7.17
N ILE A 219 14.28 -10.56 7.44
CA ILE A 219 13.32 -9.59 7.98
C ILE A 219 13.33 -9.75 9.49
N TYR A 220 13.62 -8.68 10.21
CA TYR A 220 13.65 -8.69 11.67
C TYR A 220 12.25 -8.48 12.24
N TYR A 221 11.58 -7.42 11.77
CA TYR A 221 10.22 -7.06 12.12
C TYR A 221 9.73 -6.00 11.13
N ALA A 222 8.44 -5.71 11.15
CA ALA A 222 7.87 -4.55 10.47
C ALA A 222 6.94 -3.76 11.39
N THR A 223 6.72 -2.50 11.04
CA THR A 223 5.79 -1.59 11.73
C THR A 223 5.02 -0.77 10.71
N GLN A 224 3.80 -0.35 11.06
CA GLN A 224 3.09 0.67 10.30
C GLN A 224 3.52 2.08 10.74
N ALA A 225 4.16 2.82 9.84
CA ALA A 225 4.70 4.15 10.07
C ALA A 225 3.75 5.30 9.69
N GLY A 226 2.78 5.04 8.80
CA GLY A 226 1.85 6.05 8.30
C GLY A 226 0.49 5.45 8.00
N LEU A 227 -0.52 6.32 7.98
CA LEU A 227 -1.91 5.94 7.75
C LEU A 227 -2.40 6.29 6.34
N ARG A 228 -2.12 7.51 5.82
CA ARG A 228 -2.68 7.99 4.54
C ARG A 228 -1.58 8.20 3.47
N PRO A 229 -1.25 7.19 2.65
CA PRO A 229 -1.72 5.80 2.67
C PRO A 229 -1.04 4.93 3.74
N PRO A 230 -1.58 3.72 4.02
CA PRO A 230 -0.97 2.77 4.95
C PRO A 230 0.46 2.45 4.54
N ALA A 231 1.40 2.90 5.38
CA ALA A 231 2.82 2.80 5.11
C ALA A 231 3.47 1.80 6.08
N PHE A 232 4.01 0.73 5.53
CA PHE A 232 4.69 -0.34 6.27
C PHE A 232 6.19 -0.24 6.07
N VAL A 233 6.95 -0.30 7.16
CA VAL A 233 8.41 -0.29 7.15
C VAL A 233 8.91 -1.65 7.61
N PHE A 234 9.59 -2.36 6.72
CA PHE A 234 10.24 -3.63 6.97
C PHE A 234 11.68 -3.39 7.37
N PHE A 235 12.06 -3.80 8.58
CA PHE A 235 13.44 -3.74 9.03
C PHE A 235 14.16 -5.01 8.63
N VAL A 236 15.15 -4.86 7.78
CA VAL A 236 15.87 -5.96 7.15
C VAL A 236 17.37 -5.86 7.36
N ASN A 237 18.10 -6.93 7.05
CA ASN A 237 19.56 -6.91 7.08
C ASN A 237 20.15 -6.06 5.95
N ASP A 238 19.70 -6.29 4.71
CA ASP A 238 20.14 -5.57 3.52
C ASP A 238 18.96 -5.45 2.54
N GLU A 239 18.57 -4.22 2.23
CA GLU A 239 17.43 -3.89 1.39
C GLU A 239 17.60 -4.36 -0.05
N LYS A 240 18.86 -4.46 -0.52
CA LYS A 240 19.19 -4.85 -1.89
C LYS A 240 18.95 -6.32 -2.17
N LEU A 241 18.84 -7.14 -1.13
CA LEU A 241 18.52 -8.55 -1.27
C LEU A 241 17.06 -8.75 -1.70
N PHE A 242 16.16 -7.87 -1.27
CA PHE A 242 14.73 -7.99 -1.49
C PHE A 242 14.33 -7.41 -2.84
N THR A 243 14.31 -8.28 -3.86
CA THR A 243 13.91 -7.94 -5.24
C THR A 243 12.45 -7.51 -5.33
N ASP A 244 12.08 -6.80 -6.40
CA ASP A 244 10.71 -6.33 -6.62
C ASP A 244 9.68 -7.46 -6.60
N ASP A 245 10.04 -8.66 -7.05
CA ASP A 245 9.17 -9.84 -6.97
C ASP A 245 8.88 -10.27 -5.54
N TYR A 246 9.89 -10.17 -4.66
CA TYR A 246 9.68 -10.46 -3.24
C TYR A 246 8.89 -9.34 -2.55
N ARG A 247 9.13 -8.08 -2.93
CA ARG A 247 8.37 -6.93 -2.44
C ARG A 247 6.89 -7.03 -2.81
N ARG A 248 6.59 -7.36 -4.08
CA ARG A 248 5.23 -7.62 -4.59
C ARG A 248 4.58 -8.81 -3.91
N TYR A 249 5.35 -9.88 -3.67
CA TYR A 249 4.86 -11.02 -2.89
C TYR A 249 4.44 -10.60 -1.48
N MET A 250 5.27 -9.83 -0.78
CA MET A 250 4.95 -9.34 0.57
C MET A 250 3.73 -8.42 0.57
N GLU A 251 3.63 -7.50 -0.40
CA GLU A 251 2.44 -6.66 -0.54
C GLU A 251 1.17 -7.50 -0.71
N ARG A 252 1.22 -8.51 -1.60
CA ARG A 252 0.10 -9.43 -1.80
C ARG A 252 -0.28 -10.14 -0.50
N GLN A 253 0.70 -10.66 0.25
CA GLN A 253 0.43 -11.32 1.53
C GLN A 253 -0.20 -10.38 2.57
N LEU A 254 0.18 -9.10 2.61
CA LEU A 254 -0.49 -8.11 3.45
C LEU A 254 -1.95 -7.89 2.99
N ARG A 255 -2.19 -7.79 1.69
CA ARG A 255 -3.55 -7.62 1.14
C ARG A 255 -4.44 -8.84 1.43
N ASP A 256 -3.95 -10.05 1.20
CA ASP A 256 -4.72 -11.28 1.37
C ASP A 256 -5.07 -11.55 2.84
N ASN A 257 -4.15 -11.27 3.78
CA ASN A 257 -4.33 -11.63 5.19
C ASN A 257 -4.84 -10.48 6.08
N ILE A 258 -4.56 -9.22 5.73
CA ILE A 258 -4.94 -8.05 6.53
C ILE A 258 -6.09 -7.29 5.86
N GLY A 259 -6.11 -7.24 4.54
CA GLY A 259 -7.08 -6.48 3.75
C GLY A 259 -6.81 -4.97 3.77
N PHE A 260 -6.91 -4.33 2.61
CA PHE A 260 -6.92 -2.87 2.43
C PHE A 260 -7.65 -2.53 1.12
N PRO A 261 -8.91 -2.96 0.96
CA PRO A 261 -9.66 -2.69 -0.27
C PRO A 261 -9.79 -1.19 -0.47
N GLY A 262 -9.60 -0.73 -1.70
CA GLY A 262 -9.71 0.68 -2.03
C GLY A 262 -8.57 1.56 -1.52
N SER A 263 -7.51 1.00 -0.90
CA SER A 263 -6.34 1.78 -0.47
C SER A 263 -5.01 1.27 -1.06
N PRO A 264 -4.10 2.18 -1.48
CA PRO A 264 -2.75 1.79 -1.82
C PRO A 264 -1.97 1.41 -0.57
N LEU A 265 -0.96 0.55 -0.73
CA LEU A 265 0.02 0.23 0.31
C LEU A 265 1.37 0.79 -0.06
N ARG A 266 2.07 1.41 0.90
CA ARG A 266 3.46 1.84 0.73
C ARG A 266 4.38 0.95 1.54
N LEU A 267 5.24 0.20 0.86
CA LEU A 267 6.20 -0.71 1.50
C LEU A 267 7.60 -0.11 1.42
N PHE A 268 8.18 0.18 2.58
CA PHE A 268 9.56 0.63 2.71
C PHE A 268 10.40 -0.48 3.32
N TRP A 269 11.63 -0.59 2.86
CA TRP A 269 12.61 -1.56 3.32
C TRP A 269 13.76 -0.78 3.91
N ARG A 270 14.15 -1.06 5.16
CA ARG A 270 15.24 -0.37 5.85
C ARG A 270 16.26 -1.33 6.39
N GLY A 271 17.49 -1.19 5.92
CA GLY A 271 18.67 -1.90 6.39
C GLY A 271 19.17 -1.31 7.71
N LYS A 272 20.03 -2.06 8.41
CA LYS A 272 20.79 -1.47 9.51
C LYS A 272 21.75 -0.41 8.96
N PRO A 273 21.87 0.78 9.59
CA PRO A 273 22.92 1.72 9.22
C PRO A 273 24.27 1.02 9.32
N LYS A 274 25.08 1.14 8.29
CA LYS A 274 26.44 0.60 8.28
C LYS A 274 27.18 1.31 9.41
N ARG A 275 27.49 0.60 10.50
CA ARG A 275 28.31 1.13 11.60
C ARG A 275 29.56 1.74 10.95
N GLU A 276 29.68 3.06 10.97
CA GLU A 276 30.91 3.73 10.62
C GLU A 276 31.98 3.13 11.52
N GLN A 277 33.01 2.54 10.93
CA GLN A 277 34.13 2.03 11.70
C GLN A 277 34.76 3.25 12.34
N ARG A 278 34.41 3.51 13.59
CA ARG A 278 35.10 4.49 14.43
C ARG A 278 36.58 4.08 14.37
N PRO A 279 37.49 4.94 13.86
CA PRO A 279 38.89 4.57 13.77
C PRO A 279 39.34 4.07 15.14
N ARG A 280 40.03 2.92 15.17
CA ARG A 280 40.60 2.41 16.42
C ARG A 280 41.42 3.55 17.01
N PRO A 281 41.26 3.88 18.31
CA PRO A 281 42.13 4.87 18.93
C PRO A 281 43.59 4.43 18.69
N PRO A 282 44.48 5.38 18.37
CA PRO A 282 45.89 5.06 18.20
C PRO A 282 46.38 4.32 19.45
N PRO A 283 47.29 3.34 19.30
CA PRO A 283 47.88 2.68 20.45
C PRO A 283 48.48 3.75 21.38
N PRO A 284 48.40 3.57 22.71
CA PRO A 284 48.92 4.55 23.65
C PRO A 284 50.38 4.84 23.35
N ALA A 285 50.71 6.13 23.20
CA ALA A 285 52.08 6.60 23.03
C ALA A 285 52.85 6.32 24.33
N GLY A 286 53.55 5.20 24.40
CA GLY A 286 54.30 4.84 25.61
C GLY A 286 54.88 3.43 25.71
N ALA A 287 55.01 2.67 24.61
CA ALA A 287 55.68 1.36 24.64
C ALA A 287 56.84 1.27 23.64
N ALA A 288 57.58 2.37 23.48
CA ALA A 288 58.89 2.37 22.82
C ALA A 288 59.92 2.85 23.85
N GLY A 289 60.60 1.93 24.52
CA GLY A 289 61.72 2.28 25.40
C GLY A 289 61.96 1.34 26.59
N ALA A 290 62.37 0.10 26.34
CA ALA A 290 63.16 -0.75 27.25
C ALA A 290 63.49 -2.01 26.44
N GLY A 291 64.63 -2.13 25.77
CA GLY A 291 65.96 -2.21 26.37
C GLY A 291 66.70 -3.28 25.56
N ALA A 292 67.60 -2.84 24.69
CA ALA A 292 68.54 -3.73 24.00
C ALA A 292 69.65 -4.13 24.98
N GLY A 293 69.93 -5.43 25.07
CA GLY A 293 71.06 -6.00 25.80
C GLY A 293 71.06 -7.53 25.64
N GLY A 294 71.71 -8.03 24.59
CA GLY A 294 71.96 -9.47 24.40
C GLY A 294 73.14 -9.97 25.26
N PRO A 295 73.82 -11.07 24.90
CA PRO A 295 73.45 -12.18 24.01
C PRO A 295 73.64 -13.56 24.68
N GLY A 296 73.17 -14.65 24.04
CA GLY A 296 73.82 -15.96 24.16
C GLY A 296 72.94 -17.16 24.49
N ALA A 297 73.47 -18.31 24.06
CA ALA A 297 73.11 -19.68 24.41
C ALA A 297 71.93 -20.35 23.68
N ARG A 298 72.33 -21.12 22.66
CA ARG A 298 71.66 -22.31 22.14
C ARG A 298 71.24 -23.23 23.31
N GLY A 299 70.00 -23.70 23.28
CA GLY A 299 69.47 -24.66 24.25
C GLY A 299 68.42 -25.55 23.61
N ARG A 300 68.89 -26.62 22.97
CA ARG A 300 68.11 -27.80 22.59
C ARG A 300 67.37 -28.32 23.83
N TRP A 301 66.05 -28.46 23.77
CA TRP A 301 65.31 -29.30 24.71
C TRP A 301 64.49 -30.35 23.96
N THR A 302 64.95 -31.57 24.17
CA THR A 302 64.41 -32.86 23.75
C THR A 302 63.55 -33.44 24.86
N GLY A 303 62.45 -34.09 24.48
CA GLY A 303 61.72 -35.08 25.30
C GLY A 303 60.69 -34.45 26.27
N GLY A 304 59.50 -35.00 26.46
CA GLY A 304 58.94 -36.26 25.98
C GLY A 304 57.96 -36.81 27.02
N ARG A 305 56.95 -37.56 26.52
CA ARG A 305 56.06 -38.49 27.23
C ARG A 305 54.98 -37.85 28.11
N GLY A 306 53.76 -38.37 28.23
CA GLY A 306 53.15 -39.62 27.75
C GLY A 306 51.65 -39.36 27.54
N ALA A 307 50.96 -40.05 26.62
CA ALA A 307 50.67 -41.49 26.54
C ALA A 307 49.33 -41.85 27.19
N GLY A 308 48.53 -42.63 26.44
CA GLY A 308 47.30 -43.29 26.87
C GLY A 308 46.06 -42.73 26.15
N GLY A 309 45.45 -43.33 25.13
CA GLY A 309 45.55 -44.69 24.61
C GLY A 309 44.16 -45.35 24.60
N GLY A 310 43.82 -45.98 23.46
CA GLY A 310 42.74 -46.97 23.33
C GLY A 310 41.52 -46.44 22.57
N ARG A 311 41.34 -46.68 21.27
CA ARG A 311 41.07 -47.94 20.52
C ARG A 311 39.64 -48.48 20.67
N GLY A 312 39.10 -48.89 19.51
CA GLY A 312 37.94 -49.76 19.35
C GLY A 312 36.80 -49.04 18.62
N GLY A 313 36.38 -49.36 17.41
CA GLY A 313 36.65 -50.51 16.53
C GLY A 313 35.34 -50.95 15.87
N GLY A 314 35.39 -51.16 14.54
CA GLY A 314 34.42 -51.93 13.73
C GLY A 314 32.97 -51.39 13.65
N GLY A 315 32.18 -51.62 12.61
CA GLY A 315 32.29 -52.44 11.42
C GLY A 315 30.87 -52.74 10.89
N GLY A 316 30.75 -53.03 9.59
CA GLY A 316 29.56 -53.62 8.93
C GLY A 316 28.51 -52.60 8.44
N ARG A 317 28.26 -52.40 7.14
CA ARG A 317 27.65 -53.24 6.08
C ARG A 317 26.21 -53.71 6.35
N GLY A 318 25.34 -53.51 5.34
CA GLY A 318 24.02 -54.13 5.19
C GLY A 318 22.92 -53.09 4.93
N ALA A 319 22.57 -52.75 3.68
CA ALA A 319 21.72 -53.50 2.73
C ALA A 319 20.20 -53.40 3.04
N GLY A 320 19.45 -53.01 2.01
CA GLY A 320 18.09 -53.51 1.75
C GLY A 320 16.93 -52.80 2.45
N GLY A 321 16.29 -51.85 1.76
CA GLY A 321 14.97 -51.34 2.13
C GLY A 321 14.17 -50.99 0.88
N GLY A 322 13.39 -51.95 0.39
CA GLY A 322 12.56 -51.80 -0.81
C GLY A 322 11.42 -50.80 -0.61
N ARG A 323 11.02 -50.16 -1.72
CA ARG A 323 9.70 -49.56 -1.87
C ARG A 323 9.06 -50.12 -3.14
N GLY A 324 8.09 -51.01 -2.92
CA GLY A 324 7.01 -51.27 -3.86
C GLY A 324 5.76 -50.49 -3.43
N ALA A 325 4.82 -50.41 -4.38
CA ALA A 325 3.51 -49.77 -4.31
C ALA A 325 3.52 -48.23 -4.34
N GLY A 326 2.66 -47.55 -5.08
CA GLY A 326 1.52 -47.99 -5.88
C GLY A 326 0.78 -46.74 -6.35
N ARG A 327 0.16 -46.85 -7.53
CA ARG A 327 -0.79 -45.89 -8.09
C ARG A 327 -1.93 -45.64 -7.09
N TYR A 328 -2.37 -44.40 -6.95
CA TYR A 328 -3.70 -43.89 -7.33
C TYR A 328 -3.63 -42.36 -7.39
#